data_AF-A0A9N8PUK5-F1
#
_entry.id   AF-A0A9N8PUK5-F1
#
_cell.length_a   1.000
_cell.length_b   1.000
_cell.length_c   1.000
_cell.angle_alpha   90.00
_cell.angle_beta   90.00
_cell.angle_gamma   90.00
#
_symmetry.space_group_name_H-M   'P 1'
#
loop_
_entity.id
_entity.type
_entity.pdbx_description
1 polymer ?
#
loop_
_entity_poly.entity_id
_entity_poly.type
_entity_poly.pdbx_seq_one_letter_code
_entity_poly.pdbx_strand_id
1 'polypeptide(L)'
;MMQPSGSKGHWDPYILSRLLSSSTAPDSMIELRTSCGFKTLVHKSLLCHYSTYYNVAIDGSFQEASKTSFELELNEEQAKWLVSWLYSGSLEDHLSHPDTEQLFCLYIFADKTDILALRRRVMTKLVKEKKARISYPCFTIGGVREYPSNLEPPSNQSTQTSS
;
A
#
# COMPACT_ATOMS: atom_id res chain seq x y z
N MET A 1 -18.19 3.08 -23.93
CA MET A 1 -18.44 2.29 -22.69
C MET A 1 -17.16 1.53 -22.36
N MET A 2 -16.37 2.01 -21.40
CA MET A 2 -15.21 1.27 -20.90
C MET A 2 -15.71 0.25 -19.88
N GLN A 3 -15.40 -1.03 -20.10
CA GLN A 3 -15.71 -2.07 -19.12
C GLN A 3 -14.93 -1.80 -17.83
N PRO A 4 -15.52 -1.97 -16.64
CA PRO A 4 -14.75 -1.97 -15.41
C PRO A 4 -13.94 -3.27 -15.38
N SER A 5 -12.69 -3.22 -15.80
CA SER A 5 -11.76 -4.35 -15.68
C SER A 5 -11.54 -4.62 -14.19
N GLY A 6 -12.33 -5.54 -13.64
CA GLY A 6 -12.22 -5.99 -12.27
C GLY A 6 -10.81 -6.52 -11.97
N SER A 7 -10.41 -6.37 -10.71
CA SER A 7 -9.32 -7.10 -10.05
C SER A 7 -7.91 -6.50 -10.01
N LYS A 8 -7.62 -5.31 -10.57
CA LYS A 8 -6.30 -4.65 -10.32
C LYS A 8 -6.11 -4.13 -8.89
N GLY A 9 -7.18 -4.11 -8.10
CA GLY A 9 -7.20 -3.53 -6.77
C GLY A 9 -6.76 -4.46 -5.63
N HIS A 10 -6.47 -5.73 -5.91
CA HIS A 10 -5.97 -6.67 -4.91
C HIS A 10 -4.97 -7.63 -5.56
N TRP A 11 -4.06 -8.19 -4.75
CA TRP A 11 -3.13 -9.22 -5.22
C TRP A 11 -3.80 -10.59 -5.22
N ASP A 12 -3.77 -11.30 -6.35
CA ASP A 12 -4.43 -12.58 -6.55
C ASP A 12 -3.42 -13.69 -6.94
N PRO A 13 -3.34 -14.82 -6.20
CA PRO A 13 -2.44 -15.93 -6.53
C PRO A 13 -2.78 -16.65 -7.84
N TYR A 14 -4.04 -16.67 -8.28
CA TYR A 14 -4.44 -17.28 -9.56
C TYR A 14 -3.95 -16.45 -10.75
N ILE A 15 -3.93 -15.12 -10.60
CA ILE A 15 -3.34 -14.24 -11.60
C ILE A 15 -1.84 -14.49 -11.68
N LEU A 16 -1.15 -14.62 -10.54
CA LEU A 16 0.27 -14.95 -10.53
C LEU A 16 0.53 -16.27 -11.28
N SER A 17 -0.14 -17.37 -10.91
CA SER A 17 0.10 -18.68 -11.54
C SER A 17 -0.19 -18.66 -13.05
N ARG A 18 -1.26 -17.97 -13.46
CA ARG A 18 -1.61 -17.78 -14.87
C ARG A 18 -0.53 -17.00 -15.62
N LEU A 19 -0.07 -15.88 -15.06
CA LEU A 19 0.92 -15.02 -15.70
C LEU A 19 2.28 -15.73 -15.82
N LEU A 20 2.73 -16.42 -14.76
CA LEU A 20 3.95 -17.23 -14.79
C LEU A 20 3.86 -18.35 -15.83
N SER A 21 2.71 -19.02 -15.92
CA SER A 21 2.49 -20.09 -16.90
C SER A 21 2.45 -19.58 -18.35
N SER A 22 1.97 -18.34 -18.57
CA SER A 22 1.96 -17.70 -19.89
C SER A 22 3.32 -17.13 -20.31
N SER A 23 4.25 -17.01 -19.37
CA SER A 23 5.50 -16.27 -19.51
C SER A 23 6.68 -17.22 -19.72
N THR A 24 6.67 -17.97 -20.84
CA THR A 24 7.69 -18.99 -21.15
C THR A 24 8.82 -18.49 -22.04
N ALA A 25 8.72 -17.26 -22.57
CA ALA A 25 9.71 -16.68 -23.48
C ALA A 25 10.93 -16.12 -22.74
N PRO A 26 12.15 -16.16 -23.33
CA PRO A 26 13.36 -15.61 -22.71
C PRO A 26 13.30 -14.08 -22.54
N ASP A 27 12.57 -13.38 -23.41
CA ASP A 27 12.34 -11.92 -23.30
C ASP A 27 11.15 -11.57 -22.38
N SER A 28 10.69 -12.52 -21.57
CA SER A 28 9.58 -12.29 -20.65
C SER A 28 10.00 -11.69 -19.31
N MET A 29 11.31 -11.61 -19.06
CA MET A 29 11.91 -11.01 -17.87
C MET A 29 12.41 -9.60 -18.15
N ILE A 30 12.39 -8.76 -17.12
CA ILE A 30 12.95 -7.41 -17.15
C ILE A 30 13.81 -7.14 -15.93
N GLU A 31 14.94 -6.46 -16.12
CA GLU A 31 15.83 -6.07 -15.02
C GLU A 31 15.26 -4.85 -14.29
N LEU A 32 15.01 -4.99 -13.00
CA LEU A 32 14.81 -3.86 -12.11
C LEU A 32 16.13 -3.59 -11.39
N ARG A 33 16.58 -2.34 -11.45
CA ARG A 33 17.82 -1.89 -10.81
C ARG A 33 17.54 -0.71 -9.88
N THR A 34 18.28 -0.59 -8.80
CA THR A 34 18.27 0.62 -7.96
C THR A 34 19.53 1.44 -8.19
N SER A 35 19.50 2.71 -7.82
CA SER A 35 20.67 3.60 -7.85
C SER A 35 21.79 3.14 -6.92
N CYS A 36 21.45 2.40 -5.85
CA CYS A 36 22.41 1.83 -4.90
C CYS A 36 23.02 0.48 -5.34
N GLY A 37 22.73 0.02 -6.57
CA GLY A 37 23.38 -1.14 -7.18
C GLY A 37 22.65 -2.48 -7.00
N PHE A 38 21.47 -2.52 -6.37
CA PHE A 38 20.65 -3.72 -6.34
C PHE A 38 20.07 -3.98 -7.72
N LYS A 39 20.05 -5.25 -8.14
CA LYS A 39 19.52 -5.70 -9.43
C LYS A 39 18.75 -7.00 -9.27
N THR A 40 17.66 -7.14 -10.00
CA THR A 40 16.83 -8.34 -9.99
C THR A 40 16.03 -8.47 -11.28
N LEU A 41 15.69 -9.70 -11.65
CA LEU A 41 14.86 -9.98 -12.83
C LEU A 41 13.43 -10.30 -12.39
N VAL A 42 12.45 -9.64 -13.00
CA VAL A 42 11.02 -9.90 -12.76
C VAL A 42 10.27 -10.15 -14.06
N HIS A 43 9.15 -10.87 -13.98
CA HIS A 43 8.32 -11.11 -15.16
C HIS A 43 7.64 -9.82 -15.61
N LYS A 44 7.81 -9.44 -16.88
CA LYS A 44 7.17 -8.28 -17.53
C LYS A 44 5.66 -8.33 -17.37
N SER A 45 5.07 -9.49 -17.67
CA SER A 45 3.61 -9.72 -17.60
C SER A 45 3.06 -9.47 -16.18
N LEU A 46 3.80 -9.89 -15.16
CA LEU A 46 3.44 -9.67 -13.75
C LEU A 46 3.51 -8.19 -13.37
N LEU A 47 4.59 -7.51 -13.76
CA LEU A 47 4.78 -6.09 -13.49
C LEU A 47 3.72 -5.23 -14.21
N CYS A 48 3.50 -5.47 -15.51
CA CYS A 48 2.50 -4.78 -16.33
C CYS A 48 1.06 -5.06 -15.91
N HIS A 49 0.78 -6.20 -15.28
CA HIS A 49 -0.56 -6.49 -14.78
C HIS A 49 -0.93 -5.56 -13.61
N TYR A 50 0.00 -5.41 -12.66
CA TYR A 50 -0.22 -4.64 -11.44
C TYR A 50 0.09 -3.15 -11.58
N SER A 51 0.85 -2.74 -12.60
CA SER A 51 1.22 -1.35 -12.88
C SER A 51 0.75 -0.94 -14.27
N THR A 52 -0.14 0.05 -14.33
CA THR A 52 -0.49 0.68 -15.61
C THR A 52 0.70 1.44 -16.19
N TYR A 53 1.54 2.04 -15.35
CA TYR A 53 2.74 2.75 -15.77
C TYR A 53 3.70 1.84 -16.55
N TYR A 54 4.06 0.68 -15.98
CA TYR A 54 4.98 -0.25 -16.65
C TYR A 54 4.35 -0.91 -17.87
N ASN A 55 3.02 -1.13 -17.87
CA ASN A 55 2.30 -1.59 -19.04
C ASN A 55 2.52 -0.64 -20.23
N VAL A 56 2.27 0.66 -20.03
CA VAL A 56 2.46 1.67 -21.08
C VAL A 56 3.95 1.89 -21.39
N ALA A 57 4.84 1.77 -20.42
CA ALA A 57 6.28 1.95 -20.66
C ALA A 57 6.90 0.79 -21.47
N ILE A 58 6.41 -0.43 -21.29
CA ILE A 58 6.93 -1.64 -21.96
C ILE A 58 6.21 -1.91 -23.29
N ASP A 59 4.89 -1.75 -23.33
CA ASP A 59 4.05 -2.09 -24.50
C ASP A 59 3.64 -0.85 -25.31
N GLY A 60 3.96 0.35 -24.83
CA GLY A 60 3.66 1.59 -25.53
C GLY A 60 4.57 1.82 -26.74
N SER A 61 4.20 2.78 -27.59
CA SER A 61 4.99 3.15 -28.77
C SER A 61 6.20 4.06 -28.48
N PHE A 62 6.67 4.10 -27.22
CA PHE A 62 7.77 4.96 -26.78
C PHE A 62 9.12 4.24 -26.88
N GLN A 63 10.23 4.99 -26.86
CA GLN A 63 11.58 4.42 -26.90
C GLN A 63 11.85 3.47 -25.71
N GLU A 64 11.15 3.68 -24.60
CA GLU A 64 11.12 2.81 -23.42
C GLU A 64 10.70 1.36 -23.72
N ALA A 65 9.91 1.10 -24.76
CA ALA A 65 9.46 -0.26 -25.09
C ALA A 65 10.62 -1.18 -25.51
N SER A 66 11.74 -0.60 -25.94
CA SER A 66 12.97 -1.33 -26.25
C SER A 66 13.87 -1.57 -25.02
N LYS A 67 13.53 -1.02 -23.85
CA LYS A 67 14.35 -1.13 -22.65
C LYS A 67 14.20 -2.49 -22.00
N THR A 68 15.34 -3.12 -21.73
CA THR A 68 15.46 -4.37 -20.96
C THR A 68 15.65 -4.13 -19.45
N SER A 69 15.73 -2.87 -19.03
CA SER A 69 15.90 -2.50 -17.61
C SER A 69 15.14 -1.24 -17.22
N PHE A 70 14.69 -1.20 -15.97
CA PHE A 70 14.10 -0.02 -15.33
C PHE A 70 14.83 0.31 -14.04
N GLU A 71 15.09 1.60 -13.83
CA GLU A 71 15.60 2.11 -12.57
C GLU A 71 14.44 2.37 -11.60
N LEU A 72 14.52 1.77 -10.41
CA LEU A 72 13.61 1.98 -9.30
C LEU A 72 14.18 3.08 -8.41
N GLU A 73 13.36 4.09 -8.13
CA GLU A 73 13.62 5.11 -7.11
C GLU A 73 13.32 4.55 -5.71
N LEU A 74 13.92 3.39 -5.40
CA LEU A 74 13.80 2.68 -4.15
C LEU A 74 15.20 2.28 -3.67
N ASN A 75 15.37 2.16 -2.36
CA ASN A 75 16.57 1.52 -1.83
C ASN A 75 16.50 -0.01 -2.03
N GLU A 76 17.59 -0.71 -1.70
CA GLU A 76 17.67 -2.16 -1.86
C GLU A 76 16.59 -2.92 -1.07
N GLU A 77 16.32 -2.55 0.19
CA GLU A 77 15.32 -3.23 1.02
C GLU A 77 13.90 -3.05 0.47
N GLN A 78 13.56 -1.83 0.07
CA GLN A 78 12.27 -1.50 -0.53
C GLN A 78 12.07 -2.21 -1.87
N ALA A 79 13.12 -2.31 -2.69
CA ALA A 79 13.06 -3.07 -3.93
C ALA A 79 12.86 -4.57 -3.66
N LYS A 80 13.51 -5.14 -2.64
CA LYS A 80 13.27 -6.52 -2.21
C LYS A 80 11.82 -6.72 -1.76
N TRP A 81 11.24 -5.81 -0.97
CA TRP A 81 9.84 -5.90 -0.57
C TRP A 81 8.87 -5.79 -1.74
N LEU A 82 9.15 -4.92 -2.73
CA LEU A 82 8.35 -4.84 -3.95
C LEU A 82 8.33 -6.19 -4.68
N VAL A 83 9.51 -6.80 -4.87
CA VAL A 83 9.63 -8.10 -5.56
C VAL A 83 8.98 -9.21 -4.75
N SER A 84 9.25 -9.27 -3.45
CA SER A 84 8.64 -10.24 -2.54
C SER A 84 7.11 -10.14 -2.58
N TRP A 85 6.58 -8.92 -2.57
CA TRP A 85 5.15 -8.67 -2.69
C TRP A 85 4.59 -9.07 -4.07
N LEU A 86 5.31 -8.82 -5.17
CA LEU A 86 4.86 -9.23 -6.50
C LEU A 86 4.60 -10.74 -6.58
N TYR A 87 5.51 -11.54 -5.99
CA TYR A 87 5.43 -13.01 -6.05
C TYR A 87 4.66 -13.66 -4.90
N SER A 88 4.51 -13.01 -3.75
CA SER A 88 3.84 -13.62 -2.59
C SER A 88 2.54 -12.90 -2.18
N GLY A 89 2.32 -11.68 -2.65
CA GLY A 89 1.27 -10.79 -2.17
C GLY A 89 1.51 -10.24 -0.77
N SER A 90 2.63 -10.59 -0.14
CA SER A 90 2.95 -10.21 1.22
C SER A 90 4.13 -9.25 1.32
N LEU A 91 4.07 -8.39 2.33
CA LEU A 91 5.18 -7.55 2.80
C LEU A 91 5.72 -8.10 4.14
N GLU A 92 5.31 -9.30 4.56
CA GLU A 92 5.82 -10.01 5.75
C GLU A 92 7.07 -10.83 5.41
N ASP A 93 8.03 -10.25 4.69
CA ASP A 93 9.24 -10.99 4.36
C ASP A 93 10.12 -11.20 5.60
N HIS A 94 10.78 -12.35 5.66
CA HIS A 94 11.51 -12.90 6.81
C HIS A 94 12.83 -12.17 7.16
N LEU A 95 13.22 -11.15 6.37
CA LEU A 95 14.53 -10.53 6.46
C LEU A 95 14.55 -9.22 7.26
N SER A 96 13.45 -8.46 7.28
CA SER A 96 13.30 -7.23 8.07
C SER A 96 11.85 -6.73 8.05
N HIS A 97 11.37 -6.24 9.19
CA HIS A 97 10.10 -5.52 9.26
C HIS A 97 10.33 -4.06 8.85
N PRO A 98 9.64 -3.57 7.80
CA PRO A 98 9.79 -2.18 7.39
C PRO A 98 9.30 -1.25 8.49
N ASP A 99 10.04 -0.17 8.75
CA ASP A 99 9.54 0.89 9.62
C ASP A 99 8.46 1.74 8.90
N THR A 100 7.90 2.70 9.63
CA THR A 100 6.84 3.56 9.10
C THR A 100 7.32 4.43 7.94
N GLU A 101 8.56 4.92 7.97
CA GLU A 101 9.12 5.78 6.92
C GLU A 101 9.36 4.97 5.65
N GLN A 102 9.93 3.78 5.78
CA GLN A 102 10.14 2.84 4.70
C GLN A 102 8.83 2.42 4.02
N LEU A 103 7.77 2.19 4.81
CA LEU A 103 6.43 1.95 4.28
C LEU A 103 5.88 3.15 3.49
N PHE A 104 6.11 4.39 3.95
CA PHE A 104 5.68 5.58 3.20
C PHE A 104 6.46 5.76 1.90
N CYS A 105 7.77 5.53 1.89
CA CYS A 105 8.56 5.55 0.66
C CYS A 105 8.04 4.52 -0.35
N LEU A 106 7.75 3.30 0.11
CA LEU A 106 7.15 2.27 -0.74
C LEU A 106 5.75 2.67 -1.24
N TYR A 107 4.94 3.35 -0.41
CA TYR A 107 3.64 3.87 -0.81
C TYR A 107 3.76 4.94 -1.90
N ILE A 108 4.65 5.93 -1.74
CA ILE A 108 4.86 7.01 -2.71
C ILE A 108 5.33 6.43 -4.05
N PHE A 109 6.25 5.47 -4.01
CA PHE A 109 6.68 4.76 -5.20
C PHE A 109 5.51 4.02 -5.88
N ALA A 110 4.69 3.30 -5.10
CA ALA A 110 3.54 2.57 -5.63
C ALA A 110 2.47 3.50 -6.22
N ASP A 111 2.32 4.71 -5.67
CA ASP A 111 1.44 5.75 -6.22
C ASP A 111 1.99 6.28 -7.55
N LYS A 112 3.27 6.65 -7.58
CA LYS A 112 3.97 7.13 -8.77
C LYS A 112 3.94 6.13 -9.93
N THR A 113 4.07 4.83 -9.63
CA THR A 113 4.07 3.75 -10.62
C THR A 113 2.69 3.13 -10.85
N ASP A 114 1.62 3.74 -10.32
CA ASP A 114 0.24 3.28 -10.42
C ASP A 114 0.03 1.79 -10.08
N ILE A 115 0.55 1.36 -8.93
CA ILE A 115 0.39 0.01 -8.38
C ILE A 115 -0.64 0.05 -7.24
N LEU A 116 -1.93 0.08 -7.60
CA LEU A 116 -3.03 0.22 -6.64
C LEU A 116 -3.06 -0.90 -5.58
N ALA A 117 -2.82 -2.15 -5.99
CA ALA A 117 -2.81 -3.29 -5.06
C ALA A 117 -1.72 -3.15 -4.00
N LEU A 118 -0.54 -2.62 -4.36
CA LEU A 118 0.56 -2.37 -3.43
C LEU A 118 0.23 -1.22 -2.47
N ARG A 119 -0.30 -0.10 -2.97
CA ARG A 119 -0.78 1.01 -2.12
C ARG A 119 -1.72 0.53 -1.02
N ARG A 120 -2.72 -0.29 -1.39
CA ARG A 120 -3.68 -0.87 -0.44
C ARG A 120 -3.00 -1.81 0.56
N ARG A 121 -2.05 -2.63 0.12
CA ARG A 121 -1.28 -3.53 0.99
C ARG A 121 -0.46 -2.75 2.01
N VAL A 122 0.25 -1.70 1.58
CA VAL A 122 1.04 -0.82 2.46
C VAL A 122 0.15 -0.12 3.48
N MET A 123 -0.97 0.46 3.07
CA MET A 123 -1.91 1.09 4.01
C MET A 123 -2.48 0.10 5.02
N THR A 124 -2.80 -1.12 4.59
CA THR A 124 -3.26 -2.18 5.48
C THR A 124 -2.20 -2.54 6.53
N LYS A 125 -0.93 -2.60 6.14
CA LYS A 125 0.21 -2.82 7.05
C LYS A 125 0.35 -1.69 8.06
N LEU A 126 0.35 -0.43 7.61
CA LEU A 126 0.44 0.75 8.48
C LEU A 126 -0.67 0.79 9.53
N VAL A 127 -1.91 0.50 9.14
CA VAL A 127 -3.05 0.48 10.08
C VAL A 127 -2.92 -0.66 11.09
N LYS A 128 -2.48 -1.85 10.66
CA LYS A 128 -2.27 -3.01 11.55
C LYS A 128 -1.17 -2.73 12.57
N GLU A 129 -0.04 -2.17 12.16
CA GLU A 129 1.07 -1.82 13.06
C GLU A 129 0.66 -0.77 14.09
N LYS A 130 -0.11 0.25 13.67
CA LYS A 130 -0.68 1.23 14.61
C LYS A 130 -1.67 0.58 15.58
N LYS A 131 -2.57 -0.29 15.11
CA LYS A 131 -3.52 -1.00 15.98
C LYS A 131 -2.80 -1.87 17.01
N ALA A 132 -1.71 -2.53 16.64
CA ALA A 132 -0.88 -3.31 17.56
C ALA A 132 -0.21 -2.45 18.63
N ARG A 133 0.26 -1.24 18.26
CA ARG A 133 0.85 -0.28 19.20
C ARG A 133 -0.18 0.44 20.08
N ILE A 134 -1.40 0.61 19.58
CA ILE A 134 -2.51 1.30 20.24
C ILE A 134 -3.57 0.26 20.68
N SER A 135 -3.13 -0.88 21.23
CA SER A 135 -4.04 -1.77 21.95
C SER A 135 -4.52 -1.04 23.20
N TYR A 136 -5.58 -0.25 23.07
CA TYR A 136 -6.30 0.27 24.22
C TYR A 136 -6.68 -0.94 25.09
N PRO A 137 -6.39 -0.95 26.40
CA PRO A 137 -7.10 -1.87 27.27
C PRO A 137 -8.58 -1.63 26.99
N CYS A 138 -9.27 -2.69 26.57
CA CYS A 138 -10.72 -2.66 26.47
C CYS A 138 -11.21 -2.14 27.82
N PHE A 139 -11.72 -0.91 27.87
CA PHE A 139 -12.39 -0.39 29.03
C PHE A 139 -13.63 -1.28 29.17
N THR A 140 -13.54 -2.29 30.03
CA THR A 140 -14.74 -2.99 30.47
C THR A 140 -15.64 -1.92 31.05
N ILE A 141 -16.73 -1.61 30.35
CA ILE A 141 -17.84 -0.87 30.94
C ILE A 141 -18.43 -1.79 32.01
N GLY A 142 -17.83 -1.68 33.19
CA GLY A 142 -18.07 -2.47 34.37
C GLY A 142 -17.59 -1.65 35.57
N GLY A 143 -18.18 -0.47 35.74
CA GLY A 143 -17.83 0.47 36.79
C GLY A 143 -18.78 1.65 36.74
N VAL A 144 -19.94 1.49 37.38
CA VAL A 144 -20.82 2.60 37.74
C VAL A 144 -19.99 3.58 38.56
N ARG A 145 -19.72 4.77 38.02
CA ARG A 145 -19.28 5.91 38.82
C ARG A 145 -20.29 7.01 38.61
N GLU A 146 -21.04 7.25 39.67
CA GLU A 146 -22.10 8.25 39.75
C GLU A 146 -21.63 9.60 39.21
N TYR A 147 -22.48 10.23 38.41
CA TYR A 147 -22.32 11.64 38.04
C TYR A 147 -22.53 12.49 39.30
N PRO A 148 -21.61 13.40 39.67
CA PRO A 148 -21.92 14.42 40.66
C PRO A 148 -22.94 15.38 40.05
N SER A 149 -24.20 15.23 40.44
CA SER A 149 -25.29 16.16 40.19
C SER A 149 -25.03 17.47 40.92
N ASN A 150 -24.22 18.37 40.37
CA ASN A 150 -24.16 19.78 40.78
C ASN A 150 -23.57 20.64 39.64
N LEU A 151 -24.38 20.90 38.62
CA LEU A 151 -24.28 22.14 37.86
C LEU A 151 -25.60 22.88 38.04
N GLU A 152 -25.63 23.85 38.95
CA GLU A 152 -26.69 24.86 38.95
C GLU A 152 -26.61 25.65 37.63
N PRO A 153 -27.74 25.87 36.94
CA PRO A 153 -27.77 26.74 35.77
C PRO A 153 -27.70 28.22 36.19
N PRO A 154 -27.14 29.11 35.35
CA PRO A 154 -27.01 30.53 35.68
C PRO A 154 -28.39 31.19 35.82
N SER A 155 -28.52 32.00 36.86
CA SER A 155 -29.70 32.79 37.17
C SER A 155 -29.95 33.87 36.12
N ASN A 156 -31.09 33.77 35.41
CA ASN A 156 -31.59 34.82 34.55
C ASN A 156 -32.12 35.98 35.41
N GLN A 157 -31.45 37.13 35.38
CA GLN A 157 -32.00 38.38 35.90
C GLN A 157 -33.19 38.79 35.02
N SER A 158 -34.39 38.72 35.59
CA SER A 158 -35.59 39.32 35.02
C SER A 158 -35.98 40.51 35.88
N THR A 159 -35.77 41.70 35.33
CA THR A 159 -36.25 42.98 35.86
C THR A 159 -37.78 42.98 35.89
N GLN A 160 -38.39 43.28 37.04
CA GLN A 160 -39.77 43.74 37.13
C GLN A 160 -39.88 44.92 38.12
N THR A 161 -40.24 46.08 37.55
CA THR A 161 -41.18 47.13 38.03
C THR A 161 -42.29 46.56 38.93
N SER A 162 -42.90 47.18 39.94
CA SER A 162 -43.06 48.57 40.42
C SER A 162 -43.68 48.52 41.83
N SER A 163 -43.52 49.57 42.64
CA SER A 163 -44.60 50.27 43.37
C SER A 163 -44.06 51.56 43.98
#